data_AF-A0A5J5K570-F1
#
_entry.id   AF-A0A5J5K570-F1
#
_cell.length_a   1.000
_cell.length_b   1.000
_cell.length_c   1.000
_cell.angle_alpha   90.00
_cell.angle_beta   90.00
_cell.angle_gamma   90.00
#
_symmetry.space_group_name_H-M   'P 1'
#
loop_
_entity.id
_entity.type
_entity.pdbx_description
1 polymer ?
#
loop_
_entity_poly.entity_id
_entity_poly.type
_entity_poly.pdbx_seq_one_letter_code
_entity_poly.pdbx_strand_id
1 'polypeptide(L)'
;MTATATATTAEELRAQAAAEDAKAQRSYEDCDTDGFVSQWAHGVVAQELRLQASIEEAGGKALFPALFDTAGRLVPAKLMSGQWGVYFALLDERGRITGTWFTPSKAQDAKRARANDARKGYYVGYVMAPAQAEIRGTSTVSCAAYAVRTDGGYSPEAEVVDNGQHDQYTWELGRWYAVQGGLI
;
A
#
# COMPACT_ATOMS: atom_id res chain seq x y z
N MET A 1 24.86 5.09 16.03
CA MET A 1 24.36 3.94 16.81
C MET A 1 22.89 4.21 17.12
N THR A 2 21.95 3.74 16.30
CA THR A 2 20.50 4.00 16.47
C THR A 2 19.60 2.94 15.79
N ALA A 3 20.11 1.73 15.53
CA ALA A 3 19.36 0.68 14.81
C ALA A 3 18.66 -0.34 15.73
N THR A 4 18.83 -0.25 17.05
CA THR A 4 18.42 -1.33 17.96
C THR A 4 16.94 -1.25 18.38
N ALA A 5 16.36 -0.06 18.52
CA ALA A 5 14.99 0.09 19.00
C ALA A 5 13.95 -0.45 18.01
N THR A 6 14.11 -0.15 16.72
CA THR A 6 13.19 -0.58 15.66
C THR A 6 13.24 -2.10 15.42
N ALA A 7 14.43 -2.71 15.53
CA ALA A 7 14.59 -4.16 15.41
C ALA A 7 13.84 -4.90 16.52
N THR A 8 13.94 -4.43 17.78
CA THR A 8 13.22 -5.02 18.91
C THR A 8 11.70 -4.92 18.73
N THR A 9 11.18 -3.78 18.25
CA THR A 9 9.75 -3.62 17.98
C THR A 9 9.25 -4.51 16.84
N ALA A 10 10.01 -4.67 15.75
CA ALA A 10 9.65 -5.56 14.65
C ALA A 10 9.65 -7.05 15.05
N GLU A 11 10.64 -7.46 15.86
CA GLU A 11 10.70 -8.82 16.42
C GLU A 11 9.53 -9.12 17.36
N GLU A 12 9.16 -8.17 18.22
CA GLU A 12 7.99 -8.28 19.11
C GLU A 12 6.69 -8.45 18.31
N LEU A 13 6.50 -7.66 17.25
CA LEU A 13 5.33 -7.77 16.37
C LEU A 13 5.26 -9.14 15.68
N ARG A 14 6.40 -9.70 15.25
CA ARG A 14 6.45 -11.06 14.68
C ARG A 14 6.15 -12.14 15.71
N ALA A 15 6.65 -11.99 16.93
CA ALA A 15 6.34 -12.92 18.02
C ALA A 15 4.84 -12.91 18.34
N GLN A 16 4.21 -11.73 18.34
CA GLN A 16 2.76 -11.59 18.49
C GLN A 16 2.01 -12.24 17.31
N ALA A 17 2.46 -12.04 16.08
CA ALA A 17 1.86 -12.68 14.91
C ALA A 17 1.89 -14.20 15.00
N ALA A 18 3.03 -14.78 15.41
CA ALA A 18 3.17 -16.22 15.63
C ALA A 18 2.26 -16.73 16.76
N ALA A 19 2.03 -15.91 17.80
CA ALA A 19 1.09 -16.24 18.86
C ALA A 19 -0.37 -16.27 18.38
N GLU A 20 -0.75 -15.35 17.47
CA GLU A 20 -2.07 -15.34 16.83
C GLU A 20 -2.26 -16.56 15.91
N ASP A 21 -1.25 -16.94 15.11
CA ASP A 21 -1.30 -18.17 14.32
C ASP A 21 -1.50 -19.41 15.22
N ALA A 22 -0.80 -19.48 16.35
CA ALA A 22 -0.96 -20.57 17.29
C ALA A 22 -2.37 -20.60 17.94
N LYS A 23 -3.01 -19.45 18.14
CA LYS A 23 -4.41 -19.38 18.58
C LYS A 23 -5.37 -19.86 17.50
N ALA A 24 -5.14 -19.48 16.24
CA ALA A 24 -5.92 -19.98 15.11
C ALA A 24 -5.86 -21.51 15.03
N GLN A 25 -4.65 -22.09 15.14
CA GLN A 25 -4.45 -23.53 15.11
C GLN A 25 -5.15 -24.24 16.28
N ARG A 26 -5.03 -23.74 17.52
CA ARG A 26 -5.75 -24.29 18.67
C ARG A 26 -7.27 -24.23 18.48
N SER A 27 -7.79 -23.13 17.93
CA SER A 27 -9.22 -23.01 17.62
C SER A 27 -9.70 -24.02 16.57
N TYR A 28 -8.81 -24.55 15.73
CA TYR A 28 -9.14 -25.65 14.81
C TYR A 28 -9.16 -26.99 15.53
N GLU A 29 -8.21 -27.23 16.43
CA GLU A 29 -8.08 -28.48 17.18
C GLU A 29 -9.16 -28.66 18.26
N ASP A 30 -9.60 -27.56 18.88
CA ASP A 30 -10.54 -27.57 20.02
C ASP A 30 -12.03 -27.59 19.60
N CYS A 31 -12.37 -27.31 18.33
CA CYS A 31 -13.74 -27.00 17.93
C CYS A 31 -14.30 -28.00 16.90
N ASP A 32 -15.32 -28.76 17.31
CA ASP A 32 -15.92 -29.85 16.53
C ASP A 32 -16.83 -29.38 15.37
N THR A 33 -17.24 -28.09 15.32
CA THR A 33 -18.16 -27.62 14.25
C THR A 33 -18.21 -26.11 13.94
N ASP A 34 -17.59 -25.19 14.71
CA ASP A 34 -17.70 -23.74 14.43
C ASP A 34 -16.48 -22.90 14.88
N GLY A 35 -15.27 -23.30 14.45
CA GLY A 35 -14.03 -22.54 14.71
C GLY A 35 -13.63 -21.57 13.59
N PHE A 36 -14.33 -21.57 12.46
CA PHE A 36 -13.88 -20.92 11.22
C PHE A 36 -13.72 -19.41 11.35
N VAL A 37 -14.68 -18.72 11.98
CA VAL A 37 -14.64 -17.26 12.13
C VAL A 37 -13.49 -16.82 13.05
N SER A 38 -13.27 -17.55 14.15
CA SER A 38 -12.17 -17.29 15.08
C SER A 38 -10.81 -17.53 14.42
N GLN A 39 -10.66 -18.64 13.69
CA GLN A 39 -9.45 -18.94 12.91
C GLN A 39 -9.15 -17.83 11.90
N TRP A 40 -10.16 -17.39 11.17
CA TRP A 40 -10.03 -16.33 10.18
C TRP A 40 -9.64 -15.00 10.84
N ALA A 41 -10.27 -14.62 11.95
CA ALA A 41 -9.96 -13.38 12.66
C ALA A 41 -8.51 -13.36 13.17
N HIS A 42 -8.04 -14.45 13.79
CA HIS A 42 -6.65 -14.60 14.20
C HIS A 42 -5.68 -14.50 13.00
N GLY A 43 -6.05 -15.09 11.86
CA GLY A 43 -5.27 -15.01 10.63
C GLY A 43 -5.12 -13.57 10.10
N VAL A 44 -6.18 -12.76 10.14
CA VAL A 44 -6.14 -11.36 9.70
C VAL A 44 -5.29 -10.50 10.65
N VAL A 45 -5.41 -10.68 11.97
CA VAL A 45 -4.56 -9.98 12.95
C VAL A 45 -3.09 -10.36 12.77
N ALA A 46 -2.80 -11.64 12.52
CA ALA A 46 -1.43 -12.07 12.22
C ALA A 46 -0.89 -11.43 10.93
N GLN A 47 -1.73 -11.18 9.92
CA GLN A 47 -1.31 -10.43 8.72
C GLN A 47 -0.96 -8.98 9.05
N GLU A 48 -1.79 -8.30 9.85
CA GLU A 48 -1.56 -6.91 10.27
C GLU A 48 -0.24 -6.77 11.04
N LEU A 49 0.00 -7.64 12.01
CA LEU A 49 1.22 -7.64 12.81
C LEU A 49 2.48 -7.89 11.96
N ARG A 50 2.43 -8.82 11.01
CA ARG A 50 3.55 -9.06 10.06
C ARG A 50 3.78 -7.87 9.15
N LEU A 51 2.71 -7.24 8.67
CA LEU A 51 2.82 -6.05 7.83
C LEU A 51 3.40 -4.88 8.61
N GLN A 52 2.94 -4.62 9.83
CA GLN A 52 3.51 -3.59 10.69
C GLN A 52 4.99 -3.86 10.98
N ALA A 53 5.37 -5.11 11.27
CA ALA A 53 6.78 -5.46 11.46
C ALA A 53 7.65 -5.10 10.24
N SER A 54 7.12 -5.34 9.04
CA SER A 54 7.80 -5.01 7.78
C SER A 54 7.92 -3.50 7.57
N ILE A 55 6.90 -2.74 7.97
CA ILE A 55 6.91 -1.27 7.94
C ILE A 55 7.93 -0.70 8.93
N GLU A 56 8.01 -1.24 10.15
CA GLU A 56 9.00 -0.85 11.15
C GLU A 56 10.42 -1.08 10.63
N GLU A 57 10.70 -2.27 10.08
CA GLU A 57 12.03 -2.56 9.49
C GLU A 57 12.41 -1.62 8.35
N ALA A 58 11.43 -1.17 7.56
CA ALA A 58 11.61 -0.15 6.53
C ALA A 58 11.70 1.28 7.08
N GLY A 59 11.87 1.45 8.39
CA GLY A 59 12.02 2.75 9.06
C GLY A 59 10.70 3.48 9.27
N GLY A 60 9.60 2.74 9.47
CA GLY A 60 8.24 3.29 9.62
C GLY A 60 7.63 3.76 8.30
N LYS A 61 8.15 3.28 7.16
CA LYS A 61 7.72 3.69 5.82
C LYS A 61 7.24 2.49 5.00
N ALA A 62 6.33 2.74 4.07
CA ALA A 62 5.92 1.77 3.06
C ALA A 62 5.90 2.40 1.67
N LEU A 63 5.86 1.55 0.65
CA LEU A 63 5.84 1.95 -0.75
C LEU A 63 4.42 2.31 -1.18
N PHE A 64 4.22 3.51 -1.75
CA PHE A 64 2.93 3.96 -2.25
C PHE A 64 3.02 4.48 -3.68
N PRO A 65 1.98 4.26 -4.50
CA PRO A 65 1.89 4.90 -5.81
C PRO A 65 1.79 6.42 -5.67
N ALA A 66 2.53 7.13 -6.52
CA ALA A 66 2.52 8.57 -6.58
C ALA A 66 2.46 9.08 -8.02
N LEU A 67 1.98 10.31 -8.18
CA LEU A 67 1.84 10.96 -9.48
C LEU A 67 3.04 11.87 -9.74
N PHE A 68 3.60 11.79 -10.94
CA PHE A 68 4.71 12.62 -11.40
C PHE A 68 4.33 13.34 -12.69
N ASP A 69 4.86 14.53 -12.89
CA ASP A 69 4.70 15.24 -14.16
C ASP A 69 5.65 14.68 -15.23
N THR A 70 5.55 15.19 -16.45
CA THR A 70 6.44 14.80 -17.55
C THR A 70 7.89 15.23 -17.36
N ALA A 71 8.17 16.14 -16.42
CA ALA A 71 9.52 16.52 -16.01
C ALA A 71 10.07 15.65 -14.86
N GLY A 72 9.28 14.69 -14.35
CA GLY A 72 9.68 13.78 -13.29
C GLY A 72 9.53 14.37 -11.88
N ARG A 73 8.82 15.50 -11.74
CA ARG A 73 8.55 16.14 -10.44
C ARG A 73 7.32 15.54 -9.82
N LEU A 74 7.36 15.38 -8.50
CA LEU A 74 6.24 14.85 -7.73
C LEU A 74 5.05 15.84 -7.77
N VAL A 75 3.88 15.35 -8.16
CA VAL A 75 2.66 16.13 -8.26
C VAL A 75 1.86 16.00 -6.95
N PRO A 76 1.36 17.11 -6.37
CA PRO A 76 0.42 17.07 -5.26
C PRO A 76 -0.86 16.33 -5.63
N ALA A 77 -0.92 15.05 -5.27
CA ALA A 77 -2.05 14.19 -5.60
C ALA A 77 -2.25 13.11 -4.55
N LYS A 78 -3.51 12.80 -4.26
CA LYS A 78 -3.90 11.71 -3.36
C LYS A 78 -4.51 10.57 -4.15
N LEU A 79 -4.04 9.35 -3.93
CA LEU A 79 -4.65 8.15 -4.49
C LEU A 79 -5.98 7.87 -3.79
N MET A 80 -7.02 7.68 -4.58
CA MET A 80 -8.38 7.38 -4.12
C MET A 80 -8.97 6.22 -4.92
N SER A 81 -9.93 5.52 -4.33
CA SER A 81 -10.70 4.46 -4.97
C SER A 81 -12.15 4.88 -5.12
N GLY A 82 -12.74 4.64 -6.30
CA GLY A 82 -14.17 4.83 -6.55
C GLY A 82 -14.77 3.66 -7.34
N GLN A 83 -16.05 3.77 -7.71
CA GLN A 83 -16.78 2.73 -8.45
C GLN A 83 -16.07 2.26 -9.73
N TRP A 84 -15.34 3.16 -10.40
CA TRP A 84 -14.68 2.90 -11.68
C TRP A 84 -13.21 2.48 -11.54
N GLY A 85 -12.77 2.23 -10.31
CA GLY A 85 -11.39 1.91 -9.94
C GLY A 85 -10.69 3.09 -9.28
N VAL A 86 -9.36 3.01 -9.30
CA VAL A 86 -8.49 4.01 -8.68
C VAL A 86 -8.30 5.25 -9.55
N TYR A 87 -8.10 6.38 -8.89
CA TYR A 87 -7.76 7.65 -9.51
C TYR A 87 -6.93 8.49 -8.54
N PHE A 88 -6.15 9.41 -9.09
CA PHE A 88 -5.43 10.42 -8.32
C PHE A 88 -6.24 11.71 -8.31
N ALA A 89 -6.65 12.16 -7.13
CA ALA A 89 -7.25 13.48 -6.94
C ALA A 89 -6.13 14.51 -6.78
N LEU A 90 -6.08 15.52 -7.65
CA LEU A 90 -5.07 16.57 -7.58
C LEU A 90 -5.36 17.50 -6.39
N LEU A 91 -4.31 17.90 -5.71
CA LEU A 91 -4.35 18.76 -4.53
C LEU A 91 -3.86 20.17 -4.88
N ASP A 92 -4.44 21.18 -4.22
CA ASP A 92 -3.92 22.54 -4.23
C ASP A 92 -2.73 22.71 -3.25
N GLU A 93 -2.15 23.90 -3.19
CA GLU A 93 -1.04 24.25 -2.28
C GLU A 93 -1.40 24.07 -0.80
N ARG A 94 -2.69 24.02 -0.46
CA ARG A 94 -3.21 23.83 0.90
C ARG A 94 -3.60 22.37 1.17
N GLY A 95 -3.29 21.45 0.25
CA GLY A 95 -3.62 20.03 0.37
C GLY A 95 -5.09 19.69 0.15
N ARG A 96 -5.90 20.61 -0.40
CA ARG A 96 -7.32 20.39 -0.69
C ARG A 96 -7.51 19.85 -2.09
N ILE A 97 -8.48 18.97 -2.27
CA ILE A 97 -8.82 18.41 -3.58
C ILE A 97 -9.33 19.54 -4.49
N THR A 98 -8.72 19.68 -5.67
CA THR A 98 -9.05 20.74 -6.65
C THR A 98 -10.32 20.46 -7.46
N GLY A 99 -10.84 19.23 -7.42
CA GLY A 99 -11.90 18.74 -8.30
C GLY A 99 -11.40 18.19 -9.64
N THR A 100 -10.08 18.19 -9.87
CA THR A 100 -9.44 17.57 -11.03
C THR A 100 -8.89 16.20 -10.64
N TRP A 101 -9.06 15.23 -11.54
CA TRP A 101 -8.68 13.83 -11.32
C TRP A 101 -7.85 13.32 -12.49
N PHE A 102 -6.90 12.45 -12.17
CA PHE A 102 -6.16 11.67 -13.15
C PHE A 102 -6.46 10.18 -12.94
N THR A 103 -6.89 9.51 -14.01
CA THR A 103 -7.12 8.07 -14.00
C THR A 103 -6.00 7.37 -14.76
N PRO A 104 -5.20 6.51 -14.08
CA PRO A 104 -4.16 5.72 -14.75
C PRO A 104 -4.71 4.85 -15.89
N SER A 105 -3.87 4.53 -16.86
CA SER A 105 -4.24 3.67 -17.98
C SER A 105 -4.44 2.23 -17.49
N LYS A 106 -5.53 1.60 -17.91
CA LYS A 106 -5.85 0.19 -17.63
C LYS A 106 -5.28 -0.78 -18.67
N ALA A 107 -4.30 -0.35 -19.48
CA ALA A 107 -3.69 -1.22 -20.47
C ALA A 107 -2.85 -2.30 -19.75
N GLN A 108 -3.00 -3.55 -20.18
CA GLN A 108 -2.27 -4.68 -19.58
C GLN A 108 -0.77 -4.64 -19.87
N ASP A 109 -0.38 -4.02 -20.99
CA ASP A 109 1.02 -3.78 -21.32
C ASP A 109 1.51 -2.50 -20.62
N ALA A 110 2.48 -2.64 -19.72
CA ALA A 110 3.05 -1.54 -18.95
C ALA A 110 3.62 -0.43 -19.84
N LYS A 111 4.25 -0.78 -20.97
CA LYS A 111 4.78 0.21 -21.93
C LYS A 111 3.66 1.06 -22.50
N ARG A 112 2.58 0.41 -22.96
CA ARG A 112 1.39 1.09 -23.48
C ARG A 112 0.67 1.89 -22.41
N ALA A 113 0.54 1.38 -21.20
CA ALA A 113 -0.13 2.06 -20.09
C ALA A 113 0.60 3.37 -19.75
N ARG A 114 1.92 3.30 -19.61
CA ARG A 114 2.81 4.42 -19.38
C ARG A 114 2.74 5.45 -20.51
N ALA A 115 2.82 5.02 -21.77
CA ALA A 115 2.70 5.93 -22.92
C ALA A 115 1.34 6.64 -22.97
N ASN A 116 0.26 5.95 -22.60
CA ASN A 116 -1.07 6.55 -22.52
C ASN A 116 -1.18 7.56 -21.37
N ASP A 117 -0.54 7.30 -20.24
CA ASP A 117 -0.53 8.22 -19.11
C ASP A 117 0.34 9.45 -19.39
N ALA A 118 1.50 9.25 -20.02
CA ALA A 118 2.35 10.35 -20.49
C ALA A 118 1.61 11.29 -21.45
N ARG A 119 0.77 10.75 -22.33
CA ARG A 119 -0.11 11.54 -23.21
C ARG A 119 -1.16 12.36 -22.45
N LYS A 120 -1.54 11.95 -21.24
CA LYS A 120 -2.41 12.71 -20.34
C LYS A 120 -1.61 13.71 -19.48
N GLY A 121 -0.29 13.76 -19.63
CA GLY A 121 0.60 14.70 -18.93
C GLY A 121 1.22 14.17 -17.63
N TYR A 122 1.08 12.88 -17.33
CA TYR A 122 1.56 12.31 -16.07
C TYR A 122 2.24 10.96 -16.21
N TYR A 123 3.07 10.64 -15.22
CA TYR A 123 3.59 9.31 -14.96
C TYR A 123 3.13 8.84 -13.59
N VAL A 124 2.95 7.53 -13.43
CA VAL A 124 2.74 6.94 -12.11
C VAL A 124 4.02 6.23 -11.70
N GLY A 125 4.53 6.60 -10.53
CA GLY A 125 5.72 6.02 -9.92
C GLY A 125 5.45 5.63 -8.48
N TYR A 126 6.51 5.52 -7.68
CA TYR A 126 6.42 5.12 -6.28
C TYR A 126 7.27 5.99 -5.37
N VAL A 127 6.75 6.19 -4.17
CA VAL A 127 7.44 6.89 -3.07
C VAL A 127 7.42 6.03 -1.81
N MET A 128 8.46 6.13 -1.00
CA MET A 128 8.42 5.66 0.39
C MET A 128 7.87 6.77 1.27
N ALA A 129 6.77 6.50 1.96
CA ALA A 129 6.10 7.45 2.84
C ALA A 129 5.80 6.81 4.21
N PRO A 130 5.70 7.62 5.28
CA PRO A 130 5.30 7.14 6.60
C PRO A 130 3.98 6.38 6.55
N ALA A 131 3.95 5.20 7.17
CA ALA A 131 2.82 4.30 7.11
C ALA A 131 2.59 3.51 8.40
N GLN A 132 1.42 2.92 8.49
CA GLN A 132 1.06 1.92 9.49
C GLN A 132 0.21 0.83 8.80
N ALA A 133 0.20 -0.37 9.38
CA ALA A 133 -0.73 -1.41 9.01
C ALA A 133 -2.12 -1.09 9.58
N GLU A 134 -3.16 -1.35 8.79
CA GLU A 134 -4.54 -1.24 9.22
C GLU A 134 -5.36 -2.35 8.55
N ILE A 135 -6.20 -3.02 9.32
CA ILE A 135 -7.19 -3.95 8.76
C ILE A 135 -8.28 -3.16 8.05
N ARG A 136 -8.42 -3.35 6.73
CA ARG A 136 -9.49 -2.76 5.92
C ARG A 136 -10.25 -3.80 5.14
N GLY A 137 -11.53 -3.55 4.91
CA GLY A 137 -12.40 -4.47 4.21
C GLY A 137 -13.76 -3.88 3.88
N THR A 138 -14.51 -4.60 3.05
CA THR A 138 -15.91 -4.26 2.72
C THR A 138 -16.90 -4.82 3.73
N SER A 139 -16.51 -5.85 4.47
CA SER A 139 -17.31 -6.47 5.52
C SER A 139 -16.42 -7.11 6.59
N THR A 140 -17.04 -7.50 7.70
CA THR A 140 -16.38 -8.20 8.82
C THR A 140 -15.72 -9.52 8.44
N VAL A 141 -16.03 -10.11 7.28
CA VAL A 141 -15.43 -11.36 6.78
C VAL A 141 -14.64 -11.18 5.49
N SER A 142 -14.53 -9.95 5.00
CA SER A 142 -13.83 -9.58 3.78
C SER A 142 -12.93 -8.39 4.06
N CYS A 143 -11.99 -8.58 4.99
CA CYS A 143 -10.93 -7.63 5.29
C CYS A 143 -9.55 -8.29 5.22
N ALA A 144 -8.53 -7.47 5.03
CA ALA A 144 -7.13 -7.83 5.03
C ALA A 144 -6.30 -6.68 5.63
N ALA A 145 -5.06 -6.97 5.98
CA ALA A 145 -4.13 -5.92 6.40
C ALA A 145 -3.62 -5.14 5.18
N TYR A 146 -3.60 -3.82 5.29
CA TYR A 146 -3.07 -2.92 4.26
C TYR A 146 -2.12 -1.91 4.88
N ALA A 147 -1.09 -1.52 4.12
CA ALA A 147 -0.28 -0.36 4.47
C ALA A 147 -1.07 0.92 4.16
N VAL A 148 -1.16 1.80 5.15
CA VAL A 148 -1.90 3.06 5.06
C VAL A 148 -0.96 4.20 5.40
N ARG A 149 -0.92 5.22 4.54
CA ARG A 149 -0.16 6.44 4.79
C ARG A 149 -0.68 7.19 6.01
N THR A 150 0.23 7.60 6.88
CA THR A 150 -0.09 8.41 8.07
C THR A 150 0.08 9.91 7.85
N ASP A 151 0.66 10.32 6.71
CA ASP A 151 0.94 11.72 6.34
C ASP A 151 -0.20 12.45 5.61
N GLY A 152 -1.42 11.89 5.62
CA GLY A 152 -2.59 12.48 4.98
C GLY A 152 -2.76 12.16 3.48
N GLY A 153 -1.80 11.47 2.87
CA GLY A 153 -1.89 10.92 1.51
C GLY A 153 -1.05 11.64 0.45
N TYR A 154 -0.38 12.73 0.81
CA TYR A 154 0.65 13.38 0.00
C TYR A 154 1.65 14.09 0.92
N SER A 155 2.93 13.98 0.60
CA SER A 155 4.00 14.72 1.25
C SER A 155 5.06 15.07 0.20
N PRO A 156 5.48 16.35 0.08
CA PRO A 156 6.55 16.74 -0.83
C PRO A 156 7.91 16.18 -0.41
N GLU A 157 8.06 15.83 0.87
CA GLU A 157 9.27 15.25 1.47
C GLU A 157 9.29 13.72 1.35
N ALA A 158 8.31 13.12 0.66
CA ALA A 158 8.29 11.68 0.42
C ALA A 158 9.48 11.27 -0.46
N GLU A 159 10.13 10.17 -0.08
CA GLU A 159 11.32 9.70 -0.77
C GLU A 159 10.93 9.04 -2.09
N VAL A 160 11.39 9.61 -3.21
CA VAL A 160 11.09 9.08 -4.54
C VAL A 160 11.93 7.83 -4.80
N VAL A 161 11.27 6.68 -4.90
CA VAL A 161 11.90 5.42 -5.30
C VAL A 161 11.93 5.32 -6.83
N ASP A 162 10.82 5.72 -7.46
CA ASP A 162 10.63 5.66 -8.90
C ASP A 162 9.70 6.79 -9.34
N ASN A 163 10.11 7.59 -10.33
CA ASN A 163 9.29 8.65 -10.92
C ASN A 163 8.45 8.19 -12.12
N GLY A 164 8.46 6.89 -12.43
CA GLY A 164 7.81 6.31 -13.62
C GLY A 164 8.51 6.69 -14.92
N GLN A 165 9.73 7.26 -14.83
CA GLN A 165 10.67 7.70 -15.87
C GLN A 165 11.36 6.62 -16.71
N HIS A 166 11.50 5.41 -16.19
CA HIS A 166 12.51 4.46 -16.68
C HIS A 166 12.00 3.50 -17.76
N ASP A 167 12.94 3.07 -18.60
CA ASP A 167 12.71 2.08 -19.66
C ASP A 167 12.89 0.63 -19.18
N GLN A 168 13.24 0.42 -17.90
CA GLN A 168 13.54 -0.89 -17.34
C GLN A 168 12.27 -1.55 -16.79
N TYR A 169 11.74 -2.50 -17.56
CA TYR A 169 10.56 -3.28 -17.20
C TYR A 169 10.93 -4.36 -16.18
N THR A 170 10.96 -4.04 -14.89
CA THR A 170 10.92 -5.07 -13.86
C THR A 170 9.47 -5.38 -13.51
N TRP A 171 9.13 -6.67 -13.43
CA TRP A 171 7.83 -7.16 -12.98
C TRP A 171 7.51 -6.73 -11.54
N GLU A 172 8.54 -6.35 -10.78
CA GLU A 172 8.49 -5.84 -9.40
C GLU A 172 7.95 -4.42 -9.33
N LEU A 173 8.35 -3.50 -10.22
CA LEU A 173 7.91 -2.10 -10.23
C LEU A 173 6.73 -1.86 -11.19
N GLY A 174 6.59 -2.66 -12.25
CA GLY A 174 5.49 -2.53 -13.23
C GLY A 174 4.12 -2.98 -12.72
N ARG A 175 4.04 -3.50 -11.48
CA ARG A 175 2.84 -4.19 -10.96
C ARG A 175 1.61 -3.30 -10.81
N TRP A 176 1.78 -1.97 -10.70
CA TRP A 176 0.63 -1.07 -10.68
C TRP A 176 -0.17 -1.12 -12.00
N TYR A 177 0.50 -1.34 -13.12
CA TYR A 177 -0.18 -1.47 -14.40
C TYR A 177 -0.81 -2.86 -14.62
N ALA A 178 -0.41 -3.88 -13.84
CA ALA A 178 -0.82 -5.27 -14.01
C ALA A 178 -1.91 -5.73 -13.04
N VAL A 179 -2.06 -5.10 -11.86
CA VAL A 179 -2.97 -5.58 -10.82
C VAL A 179 -3.99 -4.51 -10.47
N GLN A 180 -5.25 -4.80 -10.79
CA GLN A 180 -6.39 -4.04 -10.29
C GLN A 180 -6.33 -3.95 -8.76
N GLY A 181 -5.98 -2.77 -8.24
CA GLY A 181 -6.49 -2.25 -6.97
C GLY A 181 -6.10 -2.97 -5.67
N GLY A 182 -5.00 -3.71 -5.63
CA GLY A 182 -4.46 -4.24 -4.37
C GLY A 182 -3.11 -3.60 -4.04
N LEU A 183 -3.08 -2.69 -3.06
CA LEU A 183 -1.87 -2.52 -2.24
C LEU A 183 -1.56 -3.90 -1.65
N ILE A 184 -0.35 -4.40 -1.89
CA ILE A 184 0.25 -5.42 -1.01
C ILE A 184 0.73 -4.67 0.23
#